data_AF-A0AAW1Y8C6-F1
#
_entry.id   AF-A0AAW1Y8C6-F1
#
_cell.length_a   1.000
_cell.length_b   1.000
_cell.length_c   1.000
_cell.angle_alpha   90.00
_cell.angle_beta   90.00
_cell.angle_gamma   90.00
#
_symmetry.space_group_name_H-M   'P 1'
#
loop_
_entity.id
_entity.type
_entity.pdbx_description
1 polymer ?
#
loop_
_entity_poly.entity_id
_entity_poly.type
_entity_poly.pdbx_seq_one_letter_code
_entity_poly.pdbx_strand_id
1 'polypeptide(L)'
;MAPSKNKNADDDNEKETADWTNKREETCIDILYEHVKKGELQASTFKGKVWAEIGDELFAAVGKRFALDQLTGKFNRLRIAHREFSDLLEHTGFGWDPVSNTVTASPDV
;
A
#
# COMPACT_ATOMS: atom_id res chain seq x y z
N MET A 1 0.75 -15.11 41.83
CA MET A 1 0.25 -13.77 42.22
C MET A 1 1.26 -12.76 41.71
N ALA A 2 0.77 -11.66 41.12
CA ALA A 2 1.47 -10.61 40.36
C ALA A 2 1.79 -10.90 38.87
N PRO A 3 1.14 -10.17 37.95
CA PRO A 3 1.37 -10.13 36.50
C PRO A 3 2.16 -8.87 36.05
N SER A 4 2.44 -8.78 34.74
CA SER A 4 2.90 -7.58 33.97
C SER A 4 4.39 -7.20 34.18
N LYS A 5 5.14 -6.66 33.23
CA LYS A 5 4.95 -5.94 31.94
C LYS A 5 6.15 -6.31 31.03
N ASN A 6 6.14 -6.14 29.71
CA ASN A 6 6.41 -4.85 29.02
C ASN A 6 6.83 -5.21 27.56
N LYS A 7 6.54 -4.53 26.45
CA LYS A 7 5.65 -3.42 26.03
C LYS A 7 5.73 -3.36 24.49
N ASN A 8 4.57 -3.20 23.85
CA ASN A 8 4.26 -2.42 22.65
C ASN A 8 5.15 -2.53 21.40
N ALA A 9 4.68 -3.27 20.40
CA ALA A 9 4.89 -2.96 18.97
C ALA A 9 3.57 -2.61 18.23
N ASP A 10 2.43 -2.73 18.91
CA ASP A 10 1.09 -2.73 18.28
C ASP A 10 0.37 -1.36 18.27
N ASP A 11 0.82 -0.37 19.06
CA ASP A 11 0.15 0.94 19.19
C ASP A 11 0.35 1.86 17.97
N ASP A 12 1.47 1.70 17.24
CA ASP A 12 1.80 2.53 16.09
C ASP A 12 0.99 2.10 14.84
N ASN A 13 0.66 0.82 14.75
CA ASN A 13 -0.13 0.27 13.65
C ASN A 13 -1.61 0.66 13.74
N GLU A 14 -2.18 0.80 14.94
CA GLU A 14 -3.58 1.22 15.16
C GLU A 14 -3.85 2.68 14.75
N LYS A 15 -2.87 3.59 14.97
CA LYS A 15 -3.01 5.00 14.57
C LYS A 15 -2.83 5.19 13.07
N GLU A 16 -1.91 4.44 12.46
CA GLU A 16 -1.75 4.46 11.00
C GLU A 16 -2.99 3.87 10.30
N THR A 17 -3.56 2.78 10.82
CA THR A 17 -4.81 2.20 10.28
C THR A 17 -6.03 3.09 10.48
N ALA A 18 -6.10 3.87 11.57
CA ALA A 18 -7.18 4.84 11.75
C ALA A 18 -7.17 5.97 10.70
N ASP A 19 -6.01 6.28 10.14
CA ASP A 19 -5.84 7.36 9.16
C ASP A 19 -5.90 6.91 7.70
N TRP A 20 -5.58 5.65 7.41
CA TRP A 20 -5.72 5.04 6.09
C TRP A 20 -7.07 4.35 5.93
N THR A 21 -8.13 5.14 5.68
CA THR A 21 -9.42 4.56 5.26
C THR A 21 -9.32 4.03 3.82
N ASN A 22 -10.14 3.04 3.45
CA ASN A 22 -10.14 2.45 2.10
C ASN A 22 -10.10 3.51 0.99
N LYS A 23 -10.94 4.54 1.09
CA LYS A 23 -10.98 5.64 0.11
C LYS A 23 -9.66 6.43 -0.01
N ARG A 24 -8.97 6.63 1.12
CA ARG A 24 -7.67 7.34 1.15
C ARG A 24 -6.56 6.47 0.57
N GLU A 25 -6.62 5.18 0.87
CA GLU A 25 -5.71 4.18 0.30
C GLU A 25 -5.89 4.08 -1.22
N GLU A 26 -7.13 3.96 -1.73
CA GLU A 26 -7.43 3.97 -3.16
C GLU A 26 -6.87 5.22 -3.84
N THR A 27 -7.11 6.40 -3.26
CA THR A 27 -6.56 7.66 -3.79
C THR A 27 -5.03 7.66 -3.81
N CYS A 28 -4.40 7.11 -2.76
CA CYS A 28 -2.95 6.99 -2.70
C CYS A 28 -2.42 6.04 -3.77
N ILE A 29 -3.08 4.90 -3.99
CA ILE A 29 -2.72 3.93 -5.02
C ILE A 29 -2.82 4.57 -6.41
N ASP A 30 -3.88 5.31 -6.71
CA ASP A 30 -4.06 6.02 -7.98
C ASP A 30 -2.91 7.01 -8.25
N ILE A 31 -2.58 7.85 -7.26
CA ILE A 31 -1.47 8.82 -7.38
C ILE A 31 -0.15 8.08 -7.61
N LEU A 32 0.14 7.07 -6.79
CA LEU A 32 1.35 6.26 -6.91
C LEU A 32 1.43 5.61 -8.31
N TYR A 33 0.33 5.04 -8.79
CA TYR A 33 0.24 4.38 -10.09
C TYR A 33 0.57 5.36 -11.23
N GLU A 34 0.06 6.58 -11.20
CA GLU A 34 0.35 7.59 -12.21
C GLU A 34 1.84 7.98 -12.22
N HIS A 35 2.50 8.10 -11.07
CA HIS A 35 3.95 8.32 -10.99
C HIS A 35 4.78 7.11 -11.47
N VAL A 36 4.33 5.88 -11.19
CA VAL A 36 4.96 4.67 -11.74
C VAL A 36 4.86 4.67 -13.27
N LYS A 37 3.69 4.99 -13.81
CA LYS A 37 3.43 5.06 -15.26
C LYS A 37 4.25 6.13 -15.97
N LYS A 38 4.54 7.24 -15.30
CA LYS A 38 5.47 8.29 -15.76
C LYS A 38 6.94 7.84 -15.75
N GLY A 39 7.25 6.66 -15.19
CA GLY A 39 8.63 6.13 -15.09
C GLY A 39 9.44 6.77 -13.97
N GLU A 40 8.79 7.39 -12.98
CA GLU A 40 9.47 8.08 -11.88
C GLU A 40 9.85 7.14 -10.73
N LEU A 41 9.40 5.89 -10.79
CA LEU A 41 9.80 4.83 -9.89
C LEU A 41 11.22 4.34 -10.24
N GLN A 42 12.15 4.52 -9.32
CA GLN A 42 13.53 4.05 -9.47
C GLN A 42 13.74 2.74 -8.71
N ALA A 43 13.83 1.64 -9.46
CA ALA A 43 13.95 0.28 -8.96
C ALA A 43 12.78 -0.12 -8.04
N SER A 44 12.86 0.27 -6.76
CA SER A 44 11.89 -0.11 -5.72
C SER A 44 11.33 1.08 -4.95
N THR A 45 11.70 2.32 -5.28
CA THR A 45 11.23 3.52 -4.56
C THR A 45 11.24 4.77 -5.44
N PHE A 46 10.57 5.84 -5.00
CA PHE A 46 10.62 7.15 -5.64
C PHE A 46 11.75 8.01 -5.08
N LYS A 47 12.18 9.02 -5.84
CA LYS A 47 13.11 10.04 -5.35
C LYS A 47 12.41 10.92 -4.30
N GLY A 48 13.18 11.52 -3.40
CA GLY A 48 12.64 12.44 -2.38
C GLY A 48 11.79 13.58 -2.96
N LYS A 49 12.14 14.10 -4.14
CA LYS A 49 11.33 15.12 -4.84
C LYS A 49 9.96 14.58 -5.24
N VAL A 50 9.94 13.41 -5.87
CA VAL A 50 8.71 12.75 -6.33
C VAL A 50 7.84 12.38 -5.14
N TRP A 51 8.45 11.94 -4.03
CA TRP A 51 7.71 11.72 -2.79
C TRP A 51 7.07 12.97 -2.20
N ALA A 52 7.73 14.14 -2.30
CA ALA A 52 7.14 15.40 -1.89
C ALA A 52 5.95 15.76 -2.78
N GLU A 53 6.07 15.57 -4.10
CA GLU A 53 5.00 15.77 -5.08
C GLU A 53 3.80 14.85 -4.78
N ILE A 54 4.03 13.54 -4.59
CA ILE A 54 3.01 12.57 -4.16
C ILE A 54 2.32 13.00 -2.87
N GLY A 55 3.08 13.48 -1.89
CA GLY A 55 2.55 13.93 -0.60
C GLY A 55 1.66 15.16 -0.72
N ASP A 56 2.03 16.13 -1.56
CA ASP A 56 1.23 17.33 -1.82
C ASP A 56 -0.02 17.01 -2.66
N GLU A 57 0.05 16.11 -3.64
CA GLU A 57 -1.10 15.61 -4.40
C GLU A 57 -2.09 14.85 -3.50
N LEU A 58 -1.59 13.99 -2.61
CA LEU A 58 -2.42 13.28 -1.65
C LEU A 58 -3.07 14.25 -0.64
N PHE A 59 -2.33 15.27 -0.20
CA PHE A 59 -2.89 16.32 0.65
C PHE A 59 -3.99 17.09 -0.07
N ALA A 60 -3.81 17.44 -1.35
CA ALA A 60 -4.82 18.12 -2.14
C ALA A 60 -6.09 17.27 -2.35
N ALA A 61 -5.93 15.95 -2.53
CA ALA A 61 -7.05 15.05 -2.76
C ALA A 61 -7.81 14.66 -1.48
N VAL A 62 -7.09 14.45 -0.37
CA VAL A 62 -7.63 13.88 0.87
C VAL A 62 -7.83 14.93 1.97
N GLY A 63 -7.18 16.08 1.84
CA GLY A 63 -7.17 17.14 2.86
C GLY A 63 -6.36 16.80 4.11
N LYS A 64 -5.61 15.68 4.10
CA LYS A 64 -4.79 15.22 5.22
C LYS A 64 -3.34 15.09 4.80
N ARG A 65 -2.44 15.65 5.61
CA ARG A 65 -1.01 15.59 5.36
C ARG A 65 -0.44 14.33 6.00
N PHE A 66 0.31 13.58 5.22
CA PHE A 66 1.05 12.40 5.68
C PHE A 66 2.54 12.72 5.67
N ALA A 67 3.25 12.25 6.69
CA ALA A 67 4.70 12.37 6.71
C ALA A 67 5.32 11.43 5.65
N LEU A 68 6.53 11.76 5.20
CA LEU A 68 7.25 10.95 4.22
C LEU A 68 7.43 9.49 4.68
N ASP A 69 7.75 9.28 5.95
CA ASP A 69 7.88 7.95 6.55
C ASP A 69 6.56 7.16 6.51
N GLN A 70 5.42 7.84 6.68
CA GLN A 70 4.10 7.20 6.59
C GLN A 70 3.77 6.79 5.14
N LEU A 71 4.08 7.66 4.17
CA LEU A 71 3.86 7.38 2.75
C LEU A 71 4.74 6.23 2.24
N THR A 72 6.02 6.29 2.55
CA THR A 72 6.99 5.25 2.19
C THR A 72 6.67 3.91 2.87
N GLY A 73 6.32 3.94 4.16
CA GLY A 73 5.85 2.77 4.90
C GLY A 73 4.60 2.15 4.26
N LYS A 74 3.60 2.97 3.94
CA LYS A 74 2.37 2.52 3.28
C LYS A 74 2.65 1.88 1.91
N PHE A 75 3.47 2.53 1.09
CA PHE A 75 3.88 2.02 -0.21
C PHE A 75 4.63 0.69 -0.10
N ASN A 76 5.52 0.55 0.88
CA ASN A 76 6.23 -0.70 1.10
C ASN A 76 5.27 -1.84 1.49
N ARG A 77 4.29 -1.57 2.37
CA ARG A 77 3.24 -2.53 2.72
C ARG A 77 2.41 -2.95 1.51
N LEU A 78 1.97 -1.99 0.69
CA LEU A 78 1.23 -2.24 -0.55
C LEU A 78 2.05 -3.10 -1.53
N ARG A 79 3.35 -2.81 -1.69
CA ARG A 79 4.25 -3.61 -2.52
C ARG A 79 4.43 -5.04 -2.01
N ILE A 80 4.60 -5.23 -0.70
CA ILE A 80 4.72 -6.56 -0.10
C ILE A 80 3.42 -7.34 -0.34
N ALA A 81 2.27 -6.75 -0.02
CA ALA A 81 0.97 -7.40 -0.24
C ALA A 81 0.75 -7.76 -1.71
N HIS A 82 1.07 -6.85 -2.64
CA HIS A 82 0.99 -7.13 -4.08
C HIS A 82 1.94 -8.26 -4.50
N ARG A 83 3.16 -8.30 -3.95
CA ARG A 83 4.14 -9.35 -4.25
C ARG A 83 3.68 -10.70 -3.70
N GLU A 84 3.29 -10.77 -2.42
CA GLU A 84 2.77 -12.00 -1.81
C GLU A 84 1.56 -12.52 -2.59
N PHE A 85 0.70 -11.61 -3.02
CA PHE A 85 -0.45 -11.93 -3.85
C PHE A 85 -0.03 -12.44 -5.25
N SER A 86 0.96 -11.81 -5.88
CA SER A 86 1.52 -12.26 -7.17
C SER A 86 2.20 -13.63 -7.05
N ASP A 87 3.04 -13.82 -6.04
CA ASP A 87 3.72 -15.08 -5.73
C ASP A 87 2.69 -16.21 -5.49
N LEU A 88 1.58 -15.90 -4.80
CA LEU A 88 0.48 -16.83 -4.59
C LEU A 88 -0.24 -17.19 -5.91
N LEU A 89 -0.50 -16.22 -6.78
CA LEU A 89 -1.10 -16.45 -8.10
C LEU A 89 -0.22 -17.36 -8.97
N GLU A 90 1.09 -17.11 -9.00
CA GLU A 90 2.06 -17.92 -9.74
C GLU A 90 2.11 -19.36 -9.23
N HIS A 91 1.94 -19.58 -7.92
CA HIS A 91 1.93 -20.91 -7.33
C HIS A 91 0.59 -21.66 -7.46
N THR A 92 -0.52 -20.93 -7.56
CA THR A 92 -1.86 -21.55 -7.62
C THR A 92 -2.34 -21.82 -9.05
N GLY A 93 -1.73 -21.21 -10.08
CA GLY A 93 -2.17 -21.36 -11.46
C GLY A 93 -3.51 -20.66 -11.75
N PHE A 94 -3.94 -19.77 -10.86
CA PHE A 94 -5.15 -18.98 -11.01
C PHE A 94 -4.89 -17.75 -11.88
N GLY A 95 -5.81 -17.45 -12.80
CA GLY A 95 -5.81 -16.19 -13.53
C GLY A 95 -6.32 -15.07 -12.63
N TRP A 96 -5.60 -13.96 -12.55
CA TRP A 96 -6.12 -12.74 -11.92
C TRP A 96 -6.97 -11.96 -12.91
N ASP A 97 -8.20 -11.58 -12.52
CA ASP A 97 -9.03 -10.67 -13.30
C ASP A 97 -8.85 -9.24 -12.77
N PRO A 98 -8.14 -8.36 -13.50
CA PRO A 98 -7.88 -6.99 -13.07
C PRO A 98 -9.12 -6.07 -13.13
N VAL A 99 -10.24 -6.55 -13.69
CA VAL A 99 -11.49 -5.78 -13.79
C VAL A 99 -12.36 -5.97 -12.54
N SER A 100 -12.35 -7.17 -11.96
CA SER A 100 -13.11 -7.50 -10.75
C SER A 100 -12.27 -7.46 -9.46
N ASN A 101 -10.96 -7.22 -9.56
CA ASN A 101 -10.01 -7.30 -8.45
C ASN A 101 -10.19 -8.60 -7.63
N THR A 102 -10.49 -9.71 -8.34
CA THR A 102 -10.88 -11.00 -7.76
C THR A 102 -10.09 -12.11 -8.42
N VAL A 103 -9.64 -13.06 -7.60
CA VAL A 103 -8.97 -14.29 -8.03
C VAL A 103 -9.97 -15.15 -8.80
N THR A 104 -9.84 -15.24 -10.12
CA THR A 104 -10.64 -16.14 -10.94
C THR A 104 -10.03 -17.53 -10.95
N ALA A 105 -10.67 -18.46 -10.24
CA ALA A 105 -10.45 -19.89 -10.42
C ALA A 105 -10.92 -20.29 -11.80
N SER A 106 -10.06 -20.89 -12.62
CA SER A 106 -10.59 -21.78 -13.63
C SER A 106 -11.18 -22.98 -12.90
N PRO A 107 -12.48 -23.31 -13.07
CA PRO A 107 -12.98 -24.58 -12.59
C PRO A 107 -12.28 -25.68 -13.40
N ASP A 108 -11.39 -26.44 -12.76
CA ASP A 108 -10.85 -27.67 -13.31
C ASP A 108 -12.01 -28.68 -13.47
N VAL A 109 -12.04 -29.36 -14.62
CA VAL A 109 -13.09 -30.25 -15.16
C VAL A 109 -13.46 -31.42 -14.24
#